data_AF-A0A7S4FZC2-F1
#
_entry.id   AF-A0A7S4FZC2-F1
#
_cell.length_a   1.000
_cell.length_b   1.000
_cell.length_c   1.000
_cell.angle_alpha   90.00
_cell.angle_beta   90.00
_cell.angle_gamma   90.00
#
_symmetry.space_group_name_H-M   'P 1'
#
loop_
_entity.id
_entity.type
_entity.pdbx_description
1 polymer ?
#
loop_
_entity_poly.entity_id
_entity_poly.type
_entity_poly.pdbx_seq_one_letter_code
_entity_poly.pdbx_strand_id
1 'polypeptide(L)'
;PGSAFLLCMIYNRRAAAAGKVGDHETVLKDADRMLQLGCMVAKAHMRKASSLHKLERNKEAMHHCRKALEANPSYEAAKQLLQRLQEESDKDAELSASDSELALHPEAQAIEQVYGNIAQGNKLFYGERKYDE
;
A
#
# COMPACT_ATOMS: atom_id res chain seq x y z
N PRO A 1 -37.31 14.92 -1.18
CA PRO A 1 -36.19 15.46 -0.35
C PRO A 1 -35.88 14.62 0.91
N GLY A 2 -36.90 14.20 1.70
CA GLY A 2 -36.67 13.48 2.96
C GLY A 2 -36.11 12.05 2.83
N SER A 3 -36.47 11.33 1.76
CA SER A 3 -36.03 9.94 1.55
C SER A 3 -34.52 9.82 1.31
N ALA A 4 -33.93 10.73 0.53
CA ALA A 4 -32.49 10.73 0.25
C ALA A 4 -31.66 10.96 1.52
N PHE A 5 -32.10 11.89 2.38
CA PHE A 5 -31.44 12.15 3.66
C PHE A 5 -31.47 10.95 4.61
N LEU A 6 -32.61 10.26 4.69
CA LEU A 6 -32.75 9.02 5.47
C LEU A 6 -31.82 7.92 4.93
N LEU A 7 -31.76 7.73 3.61
CA LEU A 7 -30.86 6.77 2.98
C LEU A 7 -29.39 7.07 3.32
N CYS A 8 -28.98 8.33 3.27
CA CYS A 8 -27.63 8.75 3.64
C CYS A 8 -27.27 8.38 5.08
N MET A 9 -28.21 8.58 6.03
CA MET A 9 -28.00 8.17 7.42
C MET A 9 -27.90 6.66 7.57
N ILE A 10 -28.73 5.90 6.85
CA ILE A 10 -28.71 4.44 6.86
C ILE A 10 -27.37 3.93 6.33
N TYR A 11 -26.92 4.38 5.16
CA TYR A 11 -25.63 3.99 4.59
C TYR A 11 -24.47 4.38 5.50
N ASN A 12 -24.49 5.59 6.09
CA ASN A 12 -23.45 6.00 7.01
C ASN A 12 -23.40 5.14 8.29
N ARG A 13 -24.55 4.75 8.84
CA ARG A 13 -24.62 3.88 10.03
C ARG A 13 -24.17 2.47 9.70
N ARG A 14 -24.64 1.91 8.57
CA ARG A 14 -24.26 0.57 8.12
C ARG A 14 -22.77 0.49 7.82
N ALA A 15 -22.21 1.46 7.10
CA ALA A 15 -20.77 1.54 6.86
C ALA A 15 -19.96 1.66 8.16
N ALA A 16 -20.47 2.36 9.18
CA ALA A 16 -19.80 2.42 10.48
C ALA A 16 -19.77 1.06 11.19
N ALA A 17 -20.88 0.31 11.13
CA ALA A 17 -20.96 -1.02 11.71
C ALA A 17 -20.08 -2.02 10.94
N ALA A 18 -20.19 -2.06 9.60
CA ALA A 18 -19.39 -2.91 8.74
C ALA A 18 -17.88 -2.69 8.93
N GLY A 19 -17.43 -1.43 9.04
CA GLY A 19 -16.03 -1.10 9.28
C GLY A 19 -15.47 -1.59 10.63
N LYS A 20 -16.33 -1.76 11.65
CA LYS A 20 -15.96 -2.36 12.94
C LYS A 20 -15.87 -3.89 12.86
N VAL A 21 -16.70 -4.51 12.04
CA VAL A 21 -16.70 -5.97 11.81
C VAL A 21 -15.57 -6.40 10.87
N GLY A 22 -14.96 -5.45 10.13
CA GLY A 22 -13.90 -5.74 9.16
C GLY A 22 -14.43 -5.96 7.74
N ASP A 23 -15.73 -5.82 7.50
CA ASP A 23 -16.33 -5.90 6.17
C ASP A 23 -16.07 -4.60 5.40
N HIS A 24 -14.88 -4.49 4.83
CA HIS A 24 -14.44 -3.31 4.09
C HIS A 24 -15.11 -3.18 2.73
N GLU A 25 -15.56 -4.26 2.11
CA GLU A 25 -16.29 -4.20 0.84
C GLU A 25 -17.64 -3.50 1.00
N THR A 26 -18.40 -3.83 2.05
CA THR A 26 -19.68 -3.17 2.33
C THR A 26 -19.47 -1.68 2.65
N VAL A 27 -18.38 -1.33 3.36
CA VAL A 27 -18.04 0.09 3.61
C VAL A 27 -17.82 0.84 2.30
N LEU A 28 -17.08 0.25 1.35
CA LEU A 28 -16.82 0.89 0.06
C LEU A 28 -18.12 1.10 -0.73
N LYS A 29 -18.99 0.08 -0.78
CA LYS A 29 -20.30 0.15 -1.46
C LYS A 29 -21.21 1.22 -0.86
N ASP A 30 -21.29 1.27 0.46
CA ASP A 30 -22.12 2.25 1.17
C ASP A 30 -21.59 3.67 1.02
N ALA A 31 -20.27 3.84 1.10
CA ALA A 31 -19.64 5.13 0.86
C ALA A 31 -19.85 5.61 -0.58
N ASP A 32 -19.76 4.72 -1.58
CA ASP A 32 -20.11 5.05 -2.97
C ASP A 32 -21.55 5.49 -3.11
N ARG A 33 -22.48 4.82 -2.43
CA ARG A 33 -23.88 5.21 -2.49
C ARG A 33 -24.12 6.58 -1.84
N MET A 34 -23.43 6.90 -0.75
CA MET A 34 -23.46 8.24 -0.14
C MET A 34 -22.92 9.32 -1.10
N LEU A 35 -21.83 9.03 -1.81
CA LEU A 35 -21.25 9.93 -2.81
C LEU A 35 -22.19 10.16 -4.00
N GLN A 36 -22.84 9.10 -4.50
CA GLN A 36 -23.86 9.20 -5.57
C GLN A 36 -25.06 10.06 -5.14
N LEU A 37 -25.44 10.00 -3.86
CA LEU A 37 -26.50 10.82 -3.28
C LEU A 37 -26.04 12.24 -2.94
N GLY A 38 -24.76 12.57 -3.11
CA GLY A 38 -24.19 13.89 -2.84
C GLY A 38 -24.20 14.28 -1.36
N CYS A 39 -24.28 13.32 -0.45
CA CYS A 39 -24.48 13.58 0.97
C CYS A 39 -23.30 13.11 1.81
N MET A 40 -23.02 13.83 2.89
CA MET A 40 -21.94 13.49 3.83
C MET A 40 -20.60 13.19 3.13
N VAL A 41 -20.29 13.92 2.06
CA VAL A 41 -19.20 13.65 1.10
C VAL A 41 -17.87 13.43 1.82
N ALA A 42 -17.52 14.32 2.75
CA ALA A 42 -16.31 14.20 3.56
C ALA A 42 -16.24 12.87 4.34
N LYS A 43 -17.35 12.47 4.99
CA LYS A 43 -17.45 11.21 5.75
C LYS A 43 -17.40 9.99 4.83
N ALA A 44 -18.05 10.06 3.66
CA ALA A 44 -18.02 8.97 2.69
C ALA A 44 -16.57 8.72 2.19
N HIS A 45 -15.86 9.77 1.80
CA HIS A 45 -14.47 9.67 1.41
C HIS A 45 -13.56 9.20 2.54
N MET A 46 -13.76 9.70 3.77
CA MET A 46 -12.99 9.23 4.93
C MET A 46 -13.21 7.73 5.19
N ARG A 47 -14.46 7.25 5.13
CA ARG A 47 -14.76 5.81 5.24
C ARG A 47 -14.07 4.98 4.17
N LYS A 48 -14.09 5.44 2.92
CA LYS A 48 -13.33 4.79 1.83
C LYS A 48 -11.84 4.74 2.14
N ALA A 49 -11.26 5.87 2.55
CA ALA A 49 -9.83 5.94 2.84
C ALA A 49 -9.42 4.97 3.95
N SER A 50 -10.18 4.91 5.04
CA SER A 50 -9.87 3.97 6.13
C SER A 50 -10.03 2.51 5.71
N SER A 51 -11.04 2.18 4.90
CA SER A 51 -11.20 0.81 4.39
C SER A 51 -10.12 0.43 3.39
N LEU A 52 -9.71 1.35 2.50
CA LEU A 52 -8.63 1.11 1.53
C LEU A 52 -7.28 0.93 2.23
N HIS A 53 -7.00 1.71 3.27
CA HIS A 53 -5.79 1.54 4.08
C HIS A 53 -5.75 0.17 4.76
N LYS A 54 -6.88 -0.30 5.32
CA LYS A 54 -6.98 -1.66 5.87
C LYS A 54 -6.88 -2.78 4.83
N LEU A 55 -7.10 -2.46 3.55
CA LEU A 55 -6.89 -3.35 2.42
C LEU A 55 -5.51 -3.15 1.77
N GLU A 56 -4.58 -2.46 2.45
CA GLU A 56 -3.21 -2.16 2.01
C GLU A 56 -3.12 -1.34 0.71
N ARG A 57 -4.24 -0.74 0.28
CA ARG A 57 -4.33 0.14 -0.90
C ARG A 57 -4.04 1.59 -0.52
N ASN A 58 -2.85 1.82 0.03
CA ASN A 58 -2.44 3.10 0.63
C ASN A 58 -2.49 4.29 -0.34
N LYS A 59 -2.10 4.11 -1.61
CA LYS A 59 -2.16 5.17 -2.63
C LYS A 59 -3.59 5.69 -2.87
N GLU A 60 -4.56 4.78 -2.95
CA GLU A 60 -5.97 5.14 -3.13
C GLU A 60 -6.58 5.70 -1.85
N ALA A 61 -6.14 5.21 -0.68
CA ALA A 61 -6.53 5.76 0.60
C ALA A 61 -6.12 7.25 0.70
N MET A 62 -4.88 7.60 0.34
CA MET A 62 -4.41 8.99 0.32
C MET A 62 -5.24 9.87 -0.60
N HIS A 63 -5.57 9.39 -1.80
CA HIS A 63 -6.44 10.11 -2.74
C HIS A 63 -7.80 10.45 -2.12
N HIS A 64 -8.42 9.47 -1.45
CA HIS A 64 -9.70 9.70 -0.78
C HIS A 64 -9.58 10.57 0.47
N CYS A 65 -8.46 10.53 1.22
CA CYS A 65 -8.21 11.49 2.29
C CYS A 65 -8.16 12.93 1.76
N ARG A 66 -7.47 13.18 0.64
CA ARG A 66 -7.41 14.50 0.00
C ARG A 66 -8.80 14.98 -0.42
N LYS A 67 -9.61 14.13 -1.06
CA LYS A 67 -11.00 14.46 -1.40
C LYS A 67 -11.88 14.72 -0.17
N ALA A 68 -11.64 14.02 0.94
CA ALA A 68 -12.35 14.29 2.18
C ALA A 68 -12.01 15.69 2.73
N LEU A 69 -10.75 16.12 2.60
CA LEU A 69 -10.27 17.45 3.00
C LEU A 69 -10.71 18.56 2.04
N GLU A 70 -10.82 18.28 0.74
CA GLU A 70 -11.44 19.21 -0.22
C GLU A 70 -12.90 19.50 0.16
N ALA A 71 -13.64 18.48 0.59
CA ALA A 71 -15.02 18.62 1.04
C ALA A 71 -15.15 19.23 2.46
N ASN A 72 -14.20 18.95 3.35
CA ASN A 72 -14.13 19.53 4.68
C ASN A 72 -12.67 19.68 5.13
N PRO A 73 -12.07 20.89 4.99
CA PRO A 73 -10.68 21.14 5.35
C PRO A 73 -10.38 20.96 6.85
N SER A 74 -11.40 21.01 7.70
CA SER A 74 -11.28 20.82 9.15
C SER A 74 -11.47 19.35 9.56
N TYR A 75 -11.52 18.40 8.63
CA TYR A 75 -11.71 17.00 8.97
C TYR A 75 -10.42 16.37 9.50
N GLU A 76 -10.21 16.49 10.81
CA GLU A 76 -8.99 16.08 11.50
C GLU A 76 -8.61 14.61 11.27
N ALA A 77 -9.60 13.70 11.29
CA ALA A 77 -9.35 12.29 11.03
C ALA A 77 -8.78 12.03 9.62
N ALA A 78 -9.16 12.81 8.62
CA ALA A 78 -8.61 12.69 7.27
C ALA A 78 -7.18 13.24 7.18
N LYS A 79 -6.85 14.30 7.92
CA LYS A 79 -5.47 14.82 8.02
C LYS A 79 -4.54 13.81 8.68
N GLN A 80 -4.96 13.27 9.82
CA GLN A 80 -4.19 12.27 10.57
C GLN A 80 -3.95 11.01 9.74
N LEU A 81 -4.98 10.53 9.04
CA LEU A 81 -4.82 9.34 8.18
C LEU A 81 -3.91 9.64 6.98
N LEU A 82 -4.04 10.82 6.35
CA LEU A 82 -3.16 11.22 5.25
C LEU A 82 -1.70 11.29 5.70
N GLN A 83 -1.43 11.91 6.84
CA GLN A 83 -0.08 12.03 7.40
C GLN A 83 0.54 10.65 7.66
N ARG A 84 -0.18 9.74 8.33
CA ARG A 84 0.31 8.37 8.58
C ARG A 84 0.64 7.63 7.29
N LEU A 85 -0.22 7.73 6.28
CA LEU A 85 0.00 7.09 4.98
C LEU A 85 1.23 7.66 4.25
N GLN A 86 1.56 8.94 4.44
CA GLN A 86 2.78 9.54 3.91
C GLN A 86 4.01 9.01 4.65
N GLU A 87 3.98 8.99 5.98
CA GLU A 87 5.06 8.45 6.80
C GLU A 87 5.35 6.97 6.51
N GLU A 88 4.31 6.17 6.24
CA GLU A 88 4.46 4.78 5.78
C GLU A 88 5.11 4.70 4.40
N SER A 89 4.63 5.50 3.44
CA SER A 89 5.19 5.55 2.08
C SER A 89 6.66 5.99 2.05
N ASP A 90 7.05 6.92 2.92
CA ASP A 90 8.42 7.43 2.97
C ASP A 90 9.37 6.37 3.54
N LYS A 91 8.93 5.61 4.57
CA LYS A 91 9.69 4.47 5.12
C LYS A 91 9.88 3.35 4.10
N ASP A 92 8.83 3.03 3.34
CA ASP A 92 8.91 2.03 2.27
C ASP A 92 9.93 2.44 1.20
N ALA A 93 10.03 3.74 0.90
CA ALA A 93 11.02 4.28 -0.03
C ALA A 93 12.46 4.23 0.53
N GLU A 94 12.66 4.56 1.81
CA GLU A 94 13.96 4.49 2.49
C GLU A 94 14.48 3.05 2.59
N LEU A 95 13.60 2.10 2.91
CA LEU A 95 13.94 0.67 2.93
C LEU A 95 14.32 0.18 1.52
N SER A 96 13.52 0.53 0.51
CA SER A 96 13.83 0.17 -0.89
C SER A 96 15.15 0.79 -1.37
N ALA A 97 15.47 2.01 -0.95
CA ALA A 97 16.73 2.66 -1.29
C ALA A 97 17.91 1.93 -0.62
N SER A 98 17.78 1.61 0.67
CA SER A 98 18.80 0.87 1.43
C SER A 98 19.05 -0.53 0.84
N ASP A 99 18.00 -1.26 0.46
CA ASP A 99 18.11 -2.56 -0.20
C ASP A 99 18.83 -2.46 -1.55
N SER A 100 18.57 -1.40 -2.31
CA SER A 100 19.25 -1.16 -3.59
C SER A 100 20.73 -0.80 -3.43
N GLU A 101 21.08 -0.10 -2.35
CA GLU A 101 22.44 0.31 -2.04
C GLU A 101 23.27 -0.89 -1.56
N LEU A 102 22.66 -1.80 -0.77
CA LEU A 102 23.26 -3.10 -0.45
C LEU A 102 23.52 -3.96 -1.69
N ALA A 103 22.62 -3.95 -2.67
CA ALA A 103 22.80 -4.69 -3.92
C ALA A 103 23.89 -4.11 -4.83
N LEU A 104 24.26 -2.84 -4.65
CA LEU A 104 25.28 -2.14 -5.43
C LEU A 104 26.66 -2.12 -4.75
N HIS A 105 26.82 -2.66 -3.54
CA HIS A 105 28.13 -2.74 -2.90
C HIS A 105 29.10 -3.58 -3.76
N PRO A 106 30.21 -2.99 -4.27
CA PRO A 106 31.14 -3.67 -5.18
C PRO A 106 31.79 -4.92 -4.59
N GLU A 107 31.86 -5.02 -3.26
CA GLU A 107 32.43 -6.16 -2.55
C GLU A 107 31.61 -7.44 -2.70
N ALA A 108 30.27 -7.37 -2.71
CA ALA A 108 29.42 -8.55 -2.88
C ALA A 108 29.52 -9.11 -4.30
N GLN A 109 29.57 -8.21 -5.30
CA GLN A 109 29.72 -8.57 -6.71
C GLN A 109 31.13 -9.11 -7.03
N ALA A 110 32.17 -8.60 -6.37
CA ALA A 110 33.54 -9.09 -6.48
C ALA A 110 33.70 -10.51 -5.93
N ILE A 111 33.06 -10.83 -4.79
CA ILE A 111 33.12 -12.17 -4.19
C ILE A 111 32.47 -13.20 -5.14
N GLU A 112 31.29 -12.90 -5.71
CA GLU A 112 30.62 -13.84 -6.61
C GLU A 112 31.40 -14.09 -7.91
N GLN A 113 32.02 -13.04 -8.49
CA GLN A 113 32.91 -13.20 -9.63
C GLN A 113 34.15 -14.06 -9.32
N VAL A 114 34.77 -13.88 -8.15
CA VAL A 114 35.91 -14.70 -7.74
C VAL A 114 35.50 -16.17 -7.57
N TYR A 115 34.37 -16.46 -6.92
CA TYR A 115 33.86 -17.83 -6.81
C TYR A 115 33.47 -18.45 -8.16
N GLY A 116 32.86 -17.68 -9.07
CA GLY A 116 32.54 -18.12 -10.42
C GLY A 116 33.80 -18.47 -11.24
N ASN A 117 34.85 -17.66 -11.13
CA ASN A 117 36.13 -17.89 -11.79
C ASN A 117 36.86 -19.13 -11.23
N ILE A 118 36.81 -19.35 -9.91
CA ILE A 118 37.39 -20.55 -9.28
C ILE A 118 36.64 -21.82 -9.72
N ALA A 119 35.31 -21.77 -9.83
CA ALA A 119 34.51 -22.89 -10.29
C ALA A 119 34.79 -23.26 -11.76
N GLN A 120 34.98 -22.26 -12.64
CA GLN A 120 35.41 -22.50 -14.02
C GLN A 120 36.84 -23.04 -14.10
N GLY A 121 37.77 -22.53 -13.28
CA GLY A 121 39.14 -23.02 -13.20
C GLY A 121 39.24 -24.49 -12.76
N ASN A 122 38.44 -24.89 -11.77
CA ASN A 122 38.39 -26.29 -11.33
C ASN A 122 37.76 -27.24 -12.36
N LYS A 123 36.88 -26.75 -13.23
CA LYS A 123 36.28 -27.55 -14.31
C LYS A 123 37.27 -27.89 -15.43
N LEU A 124 38.34 -27.10 -15.59
CA LEU A 124 39.43 -27.36 -16.56
C LEU A 124 40.46 -28.37 -16.03
N PHE A 125 40.62 -28.50 -14.72
CA PHE A 125 41.68 -29.32 -14.12
C PHE A 125 41.34 -30.83 -14.03
N TYR A 126 40.05 -31.19 -13.97
CA TYR A 126 39.61 -32.59 -13.93
C TYR A 126 39.34 -33.21 -15.32
N GLY A 127 39.56 -32.47 -16.41
CA GLY A 127 39.36 -32.94 -17.79
C GLY A 127 40.54 -33.70 -18.41
N GLU A 128 41.73 -33.66 -17.82
CA GLU A 128 42.95 -34.25 -18.41
C GLU A 128 43.71 -35.17 -17.44
N ARG A 129 43.02 -36.17 -16.90
CA ARG A 129 43.69 -37.44 -16.58
C ARG A 129 43.00 -38.58 -17.31
N LYS A 130 43.24 -38.62 -18.62
CA LYS A 130 43.26 -39.90 -19.33
C LYS A 130 44.33 -40.75 -18.65
N TYR A 131 43.89 -41.78 -17.95
CA TYR A 131 44.77 -42.87 -17.56
C TYR A 131 45.10 -43.62 -18.85
N ASP A 132 46.26 -43.32 -19.42
CA ASP A 132 46.93 -44.25 -20.32
C ASP A 132 47.63 -45.33 -19.47
N GLU A 133 47.57 -46.57 -19.98
CA GLU A 133 48.12 -47.86 -19.49
C GLU A 133 47.17 -48.77 -18.69
#